data_AF-A0A803N973-F1
#
_entry.id   AF-A0A803N973-F1
#
_cell.length_a   1.000
_cell.length_b   1.000
_cell.length_c   1.000
_cell.angle_alpha   90.00
_cell.angle_beta   90.00
_cell.angle_gamma   90.00
#
_symmetry.space_group_name_H-M   'P 1'
#
loop_
_entity.id
_entity.type
_entity.pdbx_description
1 polymer ?
#
loop_
_entity_poly.entity_id
_entity_poly.type
_entity_poly.pdbx_seq_one_letter_code
_entity_poly.pdbx_strand_id
1 'polypeptide(L)' 'MKIQHLEVISESLLMVNQVNGEYAAKDARMVAYLEVTKKLIKEFKEFKIDQVPRNLNTEADALANLG' A
#
# COMPACT_ATOMS: atom_id res chain seq x y z
N MET A 1 2.90 -13.36 -18.28
CA MET A 1 1.89 -13.71 -17.26
C MET A 1 1.33 -12.41 -16.69
N LYS A 2 0.00 -12.25 -16.61
CA LYS A 2 -0.62 -11.09 -15.95
C LYS A 2 -1.06 -11.53 -14.56
N ILE A 3 -0.53 -10.90 -13.52
CA ILE A 3 -0.99 -11.13 -12.14
C ILE A 3 -2.43 -10.63 -12.03
N GLN A 4 -3.33 -11.47 -11.50
CA GLN A 4 -4.76 -11.14 -11.40
C GLN A 4 -5.18 -10.76 -9.98
N HIS A 5 -4.51 -11.29 -8.96
CA HIS A 5 -4.80 -11.06 -7.55
C HIS A 5 -3.51 -10.59 -6.87
N LEU A 6 -3.61 -9.49 -6.12
CA LEU A 6 -2.49 -8.89 -5.40
C LEU A 6 -2.86 -8.69 -3.93
N GLU A 7 -2.07 -9.26 -3.04
CA GLU A 7 -2.13 -8.98 -1.61
C GLU A 7 -0.87 -8.19 -1.20
N VAL A 8 -1.08 -7.09 -0.49
CA VAL A 8 -0.03 -6.19 -0.04
C VAL A 8 -0.03 -6.15 1.48
N ILE A 9 1.15 -6.27 2.06
CA ILE A 9 1.38 -6.14 3.49
C ILE A 9 2.24 -4.89 3.72
N SER A 10 1.85 -4.06 4.70
CA SER A 10 2.63 -2.88 5.07
C SER A 10 2.64 -2.67 6.58
N GLU A 11 3.72 -2.10 7.11
CA GLU A 11 3.73 -1.62 8.51
C GLU A 11 3.04 -0.25 8.69
N SER A 12 2.80 0.48 7.59
CA SER A 12 2.26 1.84 7.64
C SER A 12 0.73 1.85 7.72
N LEU A 13 0.19 1.96 8.93
CA LEU A 13 -1.25 2.06 9.17
C LEU A 13 -1.91 3.22 8.38
N LEU A 14 -1.23 4.36 8.30
CA LEU A 14 -1.74 5.53 7.57
C LEU A 14 -1.97 5.21 6.09
N MET A 15 -0.99 4.60 5.43
CA MET A 15 -1.07 4.30 4.00
C MET A 15 -2.14 3.24 3.73
N VAL A 16 -2.18 2.18 4.53
CA VAL A 16 -3.19 1.11 4.43
C VAL A 16 -4.60 1.71 4.52
N ASN A 17 -4.87 2.52 5.54
CA ASN A 17 -6.20 3.12 5.73
C ASN A 17 -6.56 4.15 4.66
N GLN A 18 -5.59 4.86 4.09
CA GLN A 18 -5.84 5.77 2.97
C GLN A 18 -6.19 5.02 1.68
N VAL A 19 -5.50 3.90 1.41
CA VAL A 19 -5.78 3.04 0.24
C VAL A 19 -7.16 2.38 0.39
N ASN A 20 -7.47 1.85 1.57
CA ASN A 20 -8.78 1.27 1.89
C ASN A 20 -9.91 2.32 1.95
N GLY A 21 -9.58 3.61 1.96
CA GLY A 21 -10.55 4.71 1.99
C GLY A 21 -11.12 5.01 3.38
N GLU A 22 -10.58 4.38 4.42
CA GLU A 22 -10.93 4.66 5.82
C GLU A 22 -10.40 6.04 6.24
N TYR A 23 -9.21 6.41 5.77
CA TYR A 23 -8.58 7.70 6.06
C TYR A 23 -8.53 8.58 4.81
N ALA A 24 -8.81 9.87 4.98
CA ALA A 24 -8.61 10.86 3.93
C ALA A 24 -7.12 11.26 3.80
N ALA A 25 -6.63 11.40 2.57
CA ALA A 25 -5.38 12.11 2.28
C ALA A 25 -5.67 13.61 2.25
N LYS A 26 -4.93 14.40 3.04
CA LYS A 26 -5.19 15.85 3.22
C LYS A 26 -4.20 16.73 2.49
N ASP A 27 -2.93 16.35 2.42
CA ASP A 27 -1.92 17.12 1.70
C ASP A 27 -1.94 16.77 0.21
N ALA A 28 -1.68 17.77 -0.64
CA ALA A 28 -1.77 17.62 -2.09
C ALA A 28 -0.85 16.52 -2.66
N ARG A 29 0.30 16.28 -2.03
CA ARG A 29 1.23 15.23 -2.47
C ARG A 29 0.67 13.86 -2.17
N MET A 30 0.15 13.65 -0.96
CA MET A 30 -0.46 12.36 -0.62
C MET A 30 -1.74 12.09 -1.41
N VAL A 31 -2.52 13.12 -1.73
CA VAL A 31 -3.66 12.98 -2.66
C VAL A 31 -3.18 12.49 -4.03
N ALA A 32 -2.14 13.11 -4.59
CA ALA A 32 -1.59 12.69 -5.88
C ALA A 32 -1.04 11.24 -5.84
N TYR A 33 -0.35 10.85 -4.75
CA TYR A 33 0.10 9.47 -4.60
C TYR A 33 -1.06 8.49 -4.50
N LEU A 34 -2.09 8.81 -3.72
CA LEU A 34 -3.26 7.95 -3.58
C LEU A 34 -4.00 7.76 -4.91
N GLU A 35 -4.08 8.80 -5.75
CA GLU A 35 -4.68 8.70 -7.09
C GLU A 35 -3.90 7.76 -8.01
N VAL A 36 -2.57 7.84 -8.01
CA VAL A 36 -1.72 6.93 -8.79
C VAL A 36 -1.86 5.50 -8.29
N THR A 37 -1.80 5.29 -6.97
CA THR A 37 -1.99 3.97 -6.34
C THR A 37 -3.34 3.37 -6.72
N LYS A 38 -4.44 4.15 -6.64
CA LYS A 38 -5.77 3.68 -7.04
C LYS A 38 -5.90 3.36 -8.53
N LYS A 39 -5.13 4.03 -9.41
CA LYS A 39 -5.08 3.67 -10.83
C LYS A 39 -4.39 2.33 -11.05
N LEU A 40 -3.25 2.09 -10.38
CA LEU A 40 -2.51 0.83 -10.46
C LEU A 40 -3.32 -0.35 -9.90
N ILE A 41 -4.02 -0.15 -8.79
CA ILE A 41 -4.88 -1.18 -8.18
C ILE A 41 -5.94 -1.70 -9.18
N LYS A 42 -6.49 -0.82 -10.04
CA LYS A 42 -7.50 -1.20 -11.04
C LYS A 42 -6.97 -2.14 -12.14
N GLU A 43 -5.66 -2.35 -12.22
CA GLU A 43 -5.07 -3.30 -13.18
C GLU A 43 -5.23 -4.76 -12.73
N PHE A 44 -5.53 -4.98 -11.45
CA PHE A 44 -5.78 -6.28 -10.83
C PHE A 44 -7.28 -6.55 -10.73
N LYS A 45 -7.67 -7.83 -10.80
CA LYS A 45 -9.06 -8.24 -10.58
C LYS A 45 -9.43 -8.19 -9.10
N GLU A 46 -8.48 -8.53 -8.25
CA GLU A 46 -8.63 -8.50 -6.81
C GLU A 46 -7.39 -7.86 -6.18
N PHE A 47 -7.63 -7.01 -5.19
CA PHE A 47 -6.59 -6.33 -4.45
C PHE A 47 -6.96 -6.32 -2.97
N LYS A 48 -6.00 -6.65 -2.13
CA LYS A 48 -6.11 -6.57 -0.68
C LYS A 48 -4.86 -5.91 -0.11
N ILE A 49 -5.05 -5.04 0.87
CA ILE A 49 -3.94 -4.45 1.62
C ILE A 49 -4.26 -4.47 3.11
N ASP A 50 -3.32 -5.01 3.89
CA ASP A 50 -3.43 -5.10 5.34
C ASP A 50 -2.20 -4.52 6.03
N GLN A 51 -2.44 -4.02 7.24
CA GLN A 51 -1.38 -3.58 8.13
C GLN A 51 -0.87 -4.76 8.96
N VAL A 52 0.45 -4.91 9.05
CA VAL A 52 1.09 -5.85 9.98
C VAL A 52 2.04 -5.14 10.93
N PRO A 53 2.23 -5.67 12.16
CA PRO A 53 3.31 -5.25 13.03
C PRO A 53 4.68 -5.26 12.33
N ARG A 54 5.54 -4.31 12.67
CA ARG A 54 6.90 -4.14 12.09
C ARG A 54 7.74 -5.42 12.09
N ASN A 55 7.65 -6.22 13.16
CA ASN A 55 8.36 -7.49 13.26
C ASN A 55 7.89 -8.57 12.26
N LEU A 56 6.78 -8.34 11.56
CA LEU A 56 6.27 -9.19 10.48
C LEU A 56 6.55 -8.61 9.09
N ASN A 57 7.14 -7.40 9.01
CA ASN A 57 7.55 -6.74 7.76
C ASN A 57 9.08 -6.66 7.62
N THR A 58 9.81 -7.52 8.34
CA THR A 58 11.27 -7.43 8.52
C THR A 58 12.07 -7.47 7.23
N GLU A 59 11.63 -8.24 6.22
CA GLU A 59 12.31 -8.31 4.93
C GLU A 59 12.19 -6.98 4.15
N ALA A 60 10.98 -6.42 4.07
CA ALA A 60 10.77 -5.14 3.41
C ALA A 60 11.48 -4.00 4.15
N ASP A 61 11.49 -4.04 5.48
CA ASP A 61 12.25 -3.11 6.32
C ASP A 61 13.75 -3.23 6.10
N ALA A 62 14.29 -4.46 6.03
CA ALA A 62 15.70 -4.68 5.74
C ALA A 62 16.06 -4.06 4.40
N LEU A 63 15.27 -4.33 3.35
CA LEU A 63 15.46 -3.77 2.02
C LEU A 63 15.38 -2.24 2.01
N ALA A 64 14.43 -1.64 2.73
CA ALA A 64 14.29 -0.18 2.83
C ALA A 64 15.50 0.47 3.51
N ASN A 65 16.17 -0.24 4.42
CA ASN A 65 17.37 0.24 5.14
C ASN A 65 18.70 -0.09 4.43
N LEU A 66 18.69 -0.76 3.27
CA LEU A 66 19.89 -1.01 2.47
C LEU A 66 20.32 0.21 1.62
N GLY A 67 19.49 1.26 1.57
CA GLY A 67 19.70 2.47 0.77
C GLY A 67 20.67 3.49 1.38
#